data_AF-A0A1H0KXM7-F1
#
_entry.id   AF-A0A1H0KXM7-F1
#
_cell.length_a   1.000
_cell.length_b   1.000
_cell.length_c   1.000
_cell.angle_alpha   90.00
_cell.angle_beta   90.00
_cell.angle_gamma   90.00
#
_symmetry.space_group_name_H-M   'P 1'
#
loop_
_entity.id
_entity.type
_entity.pdbx_description
1 polymer ?
#
loop_
_entity_poly.entity_id
_entity_poly.type
_entity_poly.pdbx_seq_one_letter_code
_entity_poly.pdbx_strand_id
1 'polypeptide(L)'
;MVPRPRNPANKGLPQNLYYDAQRSTYRYRRPTDGKWFPFGADRLKAIDAAKQLNLEFMRGADLVGAVMNNASETFAGFLDTYERDVLPPRELAMGVLGLYAVHFLRFRKHLSPQFALFVHVECKRQRNRRRCFHP
;
A
#
# COMPACT_ATOMS: atom_id res chain seq x y z
N MET A 1 5.52 -10.25 -10.72
CA MET A 1 5.13 -11.63 -10.36
C MET A 1 5.92 -12.60 -11.23
N VAL A 2 6.65 -13.54 -10.62
CA VAL A 2 7.42 -14.53 -11.38
C VAL A 2 6.45 -15.55 -12.00
N PRO A 3 6.48 -15.77 -13.32
CA PRO A 3 5.62 -16.74 -13.98
C PRO A 3 5.81 -18.15 -13.39
N ARG A 4 4.72 -18.84 -13.07
CA ARG A 4 4.76 -20.23 -12.59
C ARG A 4 5.30 -21.13 -13.72
N PRO A 5 6.34 -21.96 -13.48
CA PRO A 5 6.77 -22.97 -14.43
C PRO A 5 5.61 -23.88 -14.81
N ARG A 6 5.40 -24.06 -16.13
CA ARG A 6 4.27 -24.82 -16.68
C ARG A 6 4.48 -26.33 -16.49
N ASN A 7 4.13 -26.84 -15.32
CA ASN A 7 4.01 -28.29 -15.09
C ASN A 7 2.54 -28.72 -15.33
N PRO A 8 2.28 -29.73 -16.19
CA PRO A 8 0.92 -30.21 -16.47
C PRO A 8 0.18 -30.73 -15.23
N ALA A 9 0.89 -31.31 -14.24
CA ALA A 9 0.27 -31.79 -13.00
C ALA A 9 -0.31 -30.66 -12.13
N ASN A 10 0.12 -29.43 -12.38
CA ASN A 10 -0.36 -28.24 -11.70
C ASN A 10 -1.49 -27.52 -12.45
N LYS A 11 -1.95 -28.08 -13.58
CA LYS A 11 -3.06 -27.52 -14.37
C LYS A 11 -4.36 -27.62 -13.57
N GLY A 12 -5.04 -26.49 -13.39
CA GLY A 12 -6.30 -26.42 -12.66
C GLY A 12 -6.17 -26.51 -11.13
N LEU A 13 -4.95 -26.45 -10.58
CA LEU A 13 -4.76 -26.26 -9.13
C LEU A 13 -4.83 -24.76 -8.78
N PRO A 14 -5.43 -24.40 -7.64
CA PRO A 14 -5.46 -23.03 -7.17
C PRO A 14 -4.04 -22.49 -6.90
N GLN A 15 -3.94 -21.17 -6.76
CA GLN A 15 -2.69 -20.52 -6.41
C GLN A 15 -2.13 -21.10 -5.10
N ASN A 16 -0.80 -21.15 -5.00
CA ASN A 16 -0.06 -21.69 -3.85
C ASN A 16 -0.18 -23.21 -3.60
N LEU A 17 -1.00 -23.95 -4.35
CA LEU A 17 -1.09 -25.42 -4.27
C LEU A 17 -0.29 -26.09 -5.39
N TYR A 18 0.53 -27.08 -5.02
CA TYR A 18 1.39 -27.83 -5.92
C TYR A 18 1.22 -29.33 -5.72
N TYR A 19 1.32 -30.08 -6.82
CA TYR A 19 1.39 -31.54 -6.77
C TYR A 19 2.85 -32.00 -6.71
N ASP A 20 3.16 -32.84 -5.72
CA ASP A 20 4.46 -33.48 -5.56
C ASP A 20 4.39 -34.90 -6.15
N ALA A 21 4.98 -35.07 -7.33
CA ALA A 21 4.96 -36.35 -8.05
C ALA A 21 5.82 -37.43 -7.36
N GLN A 22 6.79 -37.06 -6.53
CA GLN A 22 7.63 -38.05 -5.82
C GLN A 22 6.87 -38.71 -4.68
N ARG A 23 5.98 -37.96 -4.03
CA ARG A 23 5.23 -38.40 -2.85
C ARG A 23 3.74 -38.60 -3.14
N SER A 24 3.31 -38.43 -4.39
CA SER A 24 1.91 -38.48 -4.83
C SER A 24 0.96 -37.66 -3.95
N THR A 25 1.41 -36.51 -3.43
CA THR A 25 0.68 -35.70 -2.46
C THR A 25 0.65 -34.23 -2.85
N TYR A 26 -0.37 -33.51 -2.38
CA TYR A 26 -0.52 -32.08 -2.55
C TYR A 26 0.21 -31.33 -1.43
N ARG A 27 0.89 -30.24 -1.81
CA ARG A 27 1.63 -29.37 -0.90
C ARG A 27 1.32 -27.91 -1.16
N TYR A 28 1.11 -27.17 -0.09
CA TYR A 28 0.84 -25.73 -0.12
C TYR A 28 2.12 -24.94 0.18
N ARG A 29 2.39 -23.91 -0.62
CA ARG A 29 3.51 -22.98 -0.42
C ARG A 29 3.00 -21.71 0.25
N ARG A 30 3.42 -21.45 1.48
CA ARG A 30 3.03 -20.23 2.21
C ARG A 30 3.63 -18.98 1.55
N PRO A 31 2.82 -17.94 1.25
CA PRO A 31 3.31 -16.73 0.57
C PRO A 31 4.18 -15.82 1.46
N THR A 32 4.06 -15.90 2.79
CA THR A 32 4.85 -15.08 3.73
C THR A 32 6.29 -15.60 3.86
N ASP A 33 6.45 -16.89 4.18
CA ASP A 33 7.74 -17.46 4.58
C ASP A 33 8.33 -18.38 3.50
N GLY A 34 7.57 -18.68 2.43
CA GLY A 34 7.96 -19.62 1.38
C GLY A 34 8.00 -21.09 1.80
N LYS A 35 7.68 -21.42 3.05
CA LYS A 35 7.67 -22.78 3.60
C LYS A 35 6.57 -23.65 2.98
N TRP A 36 6.83 -24.96 2.93
CA TRP A 36 5.94 -25.96 2.35
C TRP A 36 5.16 -26.73 3.42
N PHE A 37 3.85 -26.90 3.21
CA PHE A 37 2.96 -27.63 4.10
C PHE A 37 2.24 -28.77 3.35
N PRO A 38 2.23 -30.00 3.89
CA PRO A 38 1.54 -31.12 3.25
C PRO A 38 0.02 -31.05 3.46
N PHE A 39 -0.76 -31.27 2.40
CA PHE A 39 -2.23 -31.24 2.40
C PHE A 39 -2.87 -32.64 2.20
N GLY A 40 -2.07 -33.64 1.84
CA GLY A 40 -2.52 -35.03 1.65
C GLY A 40 -2.67 -35.43 0.18
N ALA A 41 -3.19 -36.62 -0.08
CA ALA A 41 -3.33 -37.19 -1.43
C ALA A 41 -4.67 -36.85 -2.10
N ASP A 42 -5.69 -36.47 -1.33
CA ASP A 42 -7.02 -36.16 -1.85
C ASP A 42 -7.05 -34.80 -2.56
N ARG A 43 -7.23 -34.82 -3.88
CA ARG A 43 -7.23 -33.63 -4.72
C ARG A 43 -8.28 -32.60 -4.32
N LEU A 44 -9.53 -33.02 -4.15
CA LEU A 44 -10.64 -32.11 -3.88
C LEU A 44 -10.48 -31.42 -2.53
N LYS A 45 -10.17 -32.20 -1.48
CA LYS A 45 -9.91 -31.67 -0.14
C LYS A 45 -8.74 -30.68 -0.13
N ALA A 46 -7.66 -30.99 -0.84
CA ALA A 46 -6.50 -30.11 -0.94
C ALA A 46 -6.83 -28.79 -1.66
N ILE A 47 -7.66 -28.84 -2.71
CA ILE A 47 -8.11 -27.65 -3.44
C ILE A 47 -8.97 -26.76 -2.53
N ASP A 48 -9.91 -27.34 -1.80
CA ASP A 48 -10.83 -26.56 -0.96
C ASP A 48 -10.11 -25.93 0.23
N ALA A 49 -9.23 -26.68 0.90
CA ALA A 49 -8.36 -26.16 1.95
C ALA A 49 -7.45 -25.02 1.43
N ALA A 50 -6.90 -25.16 0.21
CA ALA A 50 -6.02 -24.15 -0.36
C ALA A 50 -6.77 -22.86 -0.72
N LYS A 51 -8.00 -22.99 -1.23
CA LYS A 51 -8.88 -21.83 -1.48
C LYS A 51 -9.19 -21.10 -0.17
N GLN A 52 -9.54 -21.83 0.88
CA GLN A 52 -9.82 -21.24 2.20
C GLN A 52 -8.61 -20.46 2.73
N LEU A 53 -7.42 -21.07 2.75
CA LEU A 53 -6.21 -20.36 3.18
C LEU A 53 -5.89 -19.14 2.33
N ASN A 54 -6.03 -19.24 1.00
CA ASN A 54 -5.79 -18.08 0.13
C ASN A 54 -6.74 -16.92 0.44
N LEU A 55 -8.01 -17.20 0.76
CA LEU A 55 -8.97 -16.19 1.19
C LEU A 55 -8.58 -15.56 2.53
N GLU A 56 -8.14 -16.37 3.49
CA GLU A 56 -7.67 -15.88 4.80
C GLU A 56 -6.43 -14.98 4.67
N PHE A 57 -5.46 -15.34 3.82
CA PHE A 57 -4.28 -14.51 3.57
C PHE A 57 -4.62 -13.17 2.89
N MET A 58 -5.62 -13.14 2.00
CA MET A 58 -6.07 -11.87 1.41
C MET A 58 -6.73 -10.95 2.44
N ARG A 59 -7.57 -11.51 3.34
CA ARG A 59 -8.19 -10.74 4.43
C ARG A 59 -7.18 -10.25 5.46
N GLY A 60 -6.20 -11.09 5.81
CA GLY A 60 -5.14 -10.72 6.76
C GLY A 60 -4.28 -9.56 6.25
N ALA A 61 -3.98 -9.52 4.95
CA ALA A 61 -3.25 -8.40 4.35
C ALA A 61 -4.04 -7.08 4.45
N ASP A 62 -5.36 -7.13 4.31
CA ASP A 62 -6.24 -5.97 4.47
C ASP A 62 -6.35 -5.53 5.94
N LEU A 63 -6.42 -6.47 6.89
CA LEU A 63 -6.44 -6.14 8.32
C LEU A 63 -5.10 -5.56 8.81
N VAL A 64 -3.97 -6.08 8.34
CA VAL A 64 -2.65 -5.51 8.62
C VAL A 64 -2.52 -4.14 7.98
N GLY A 65 -2.99 -3.98 6.74
CA GLY A 65 -3.10 -2.70 6.07
C GLY A 65 -3.96 -1.72 6.87
N ALA A 66 -5.13 -2.14 7.34
CA ALA A 66 -6.04 -1.37 8.17
C ALA A 66 -5.38 -1.00 9.51
N VAL A 67 -4.74 -1.90 10.24
CA VAL A 67 -4.06 -1.55 11.50
C VAL A 67 -2.90 -0.56 11.27
N MET A 68 -2.16 -0.70 10.17
CA MET A 68 -1.11 0.26 9.79
C MET A 68 -1.66 1.59 9.23
N ASN A 69 -2.89 1.59 8.69
CA ASN A 69 -3.54 2.74 8.05
C ASN A 69 -4.66 3.39 8.90
N ASN A 70 -5.01 2.80 10.06
CA ASN A 70 -6.06 3.29 10.97
C ASN A 70 -5.48 4.01 12.20
N ALA A 71 -4.15 4.13 12.30
CA ALA A 71 -3.49 4.95 13.32
C ALA A 71 -2.78 6.18 12.72
N SER A 72 -2.81 6.36 11.40
CA SER A 72 -2.03 7.36 10.71
C SER A 72 -2.88 8.57 10.37
N GLU A 73 -3.04 9.47 11.34
CA GLU A 73 -3.08 10.89 10.99
C GLU A 73 -1.93 11.12 10.01
N THR A 74 -2.26 11.42 8.76
CA THR A 74 -1.23 11.69 7.76
C THR A 74 -0.43 12.88 8.24
N PHE A 75 0.86 12.93 7.92
CA PHE A 75 1.69 14.08 8.29
C PHE A 75 1.12 15.41 7.76
N ALA A 76 0.38 15.37 6.65
CA ALA A 76 -0.41 16.51 6.16
C ALA A 76 -1.57 16.87 7.10
N GLY A 77 -2.36 15.89 7.54
CA GLY A 77 -3.42 16.10 8.53
C GLY A 77 -2.90 16.64 9.87
N PHE A 78 -1.72 16.21 10.30
CA PHE A 78 -1.03 16.80 11.46
C PHE A 78 -0.72 18.29 11.25
N LEU A 79 -0.18 18.67 10.09
CA LEU A 79 0.11 20.08 9.78
C LEU A 79 -1.15 20.93 9.79
N ASP A 80 -2.26 20.41 9.26
CA ASP A 80 -3.54 21.12 9.22
C ASP A 80 -4.12 21.32 10.64
N THR A 81 -4.07 20.31 11.49
CA THR A 81 -4.46 20.41 12.91
C THR A 81 -3.56 21.39 13.67
N TYR A 82 -2.25 21.35 13.42
CA TYR A 82 -1.29 22.25 14.07
C TYR A 82 -1.52 23.72 13.69
N GLU A 83 -1.82 23.98 12.41
CA GLU A 83 -2.13 25.33 11.91
C GLU A 83 -3.43 25.88 12.51
N ARG A 84 -4.46 25.04 12.64
CA ARG A 84 -5.78 25.45 13.14
C ARG A 84 -5.83 25.59 14.66
N ASP A 85 -5.26 24.64 15.39
CA ASP A 85 -5.55 24.49 16.82
C ASP A 85 -4.37 24.90 17.71
N VAL A 86 -3.13 24.88 17.20
CA VAL A 86 -1.92 25.11 18.02
C VAL A 86 -1.29 26.49 17.81
N LEU A 87 -1.34 27.05 16.59
CA LEU A 87 -0.77 28.37 16.30
C LEU A 87 -1.61 29.55 16.84
N PRO A 88 -2.94 29.58 16.68
CA PRO A 88 -3.73 30.75 17.09
C PRO A 88 -3.65 31.08 18.58
N PRO A 89 -3.66 30.09 19.51
CA PRO A 89 -3.55 30.38 20.94
C PRO A 89 -2.17 30.88 21.40
N ARG A 90 -1.13 30.83 20.56
CA ARG A 90 0.25 31.15 20.95
C ARG A 90 0.62 32.64 20.82
N GLU A 91 -0.31 33.48 20.36
CA GLU A 91 -0.14 34.95 20.20
C GLU A 91 1.24 35.36 19.65
N LEU A 92 1.70 34.64 18.63
CA LEU A 92 3.03 34.84 18.05
C LEU A 92 3.09 36.16 17.26
N ALA A 93 4.24 36.83 17.30
CA ALA A 93 4.49 38.00 16.47
C ALA A 93 4.34 37.65 14.98
N MET A 94 3.80 38.59 14.19
CA MET A 94 3.49 38.39 12.76
C MET A 94 4.69 37.90 11.94
N GLY A 95 5.91 38.37 12.24
CA GLY A 95 7.12 37.92 11.56
C GLY A 95 7.46 36.44 11.82
N VAL A 96 7.12 35.92 13.00
CA VAL A 96 7.32 34.52 13.36
C VAL A 96 6.29 33.64 12.65
N LEU A 97 5.02 34.06 12.57
CA LEU A 97 3.98 33.34 11.83
C LEU A 97 4.34 33.16 10.35
N GLY A 98 4.94 34.19 9.73
CA GLY A 98 5.44 34.10 8.35
C GLY A 98 6.52 33.02 8.17
N LEU A 99 7.41 32.83 9.16
CA LEU A 99 8.42 31.77 9.12
C LEU A 99 7.79 30.38 9.20
N TYR A 100 6.80 30.18 10.09
CA TYR A 100 6.08 28.90 10.19
C TYR A 100 5.38 28.54 8.87
N ALA A 101 4.75 29.51 8.20
CA ALA A 101 4.12 29.29 6.89
C ALA A 101 5.13 28.80 5.82
N VAL A 102 6.32 29.41 5.76
CA VAL A 102 7.39 28.98 4.84
C VAL A 102 7.86 27.55 5.15
N HIS A 103 7.98 27.20 6.44
CA HIS A 103 8.36 25.85 6.84
C HIS A 103 7.30 24.81 6.46
N PHE A 104 6.01 25.11 6.65
CA PHE A 104 4.93 24.23 6.23
C PHE A 104 4.91 23.99 4.71
N LEU A 105 5.18 25.02 3.91
CA LEU A 105 5.31 24.86 2.45
C LEU A 105 6.46 23.93 2.07
N ARG A 106 7.61 24.01 2.75
CA ARG A 106 8.74 23.09 2.53
C ARG A 106 8.39 21.66 2.94
N PHE A 107 7.76 21.49 4.10
CA PHE A 107 7.33 20.18 4.57
C PHE A 107 6.32 19.53 3.62
N ARG A 108 5.34 20.29 3.13
CA ARG A 108 4.37 19.81 2.13
C ARG A 108 5.03 19.42 0.80
N LYS A 109 6.11 20.10 0.40
CA LYS A 109 6.87 19.77 -0.82
C LYS A 109 7.69 18.48 -0.71
N HIS A 110 8.26 18.21 0.46
CA HIS A 110 9.25 17.13 0.63
C HIS A 110 8.70 15.87 1.31
N LEU A 111 7.69 15.99 2.18
CA LEU A 111 7.25 14.90 3.06
C LEU A 111 5.84 14.38 2.72
N SER A 112 5.05 15.11 1.95
CA SER A 112 3.73 14.65 1.46
C SER A 112 3.75 14.40 -0.05
N PRO A 113 4.10 13.19 -0.52
CA PRO A 113 4.22 12.88 -1.94
C PRO A 113 2.89 12.93 -2.72
N GLN A 114 1.75 13.03 -2.03
CA GLN A 114 0.43 13.14 -2.66
C GLN A 114 0.22 14.48 -3.40
N PHE A 115 0.96 15.54 -3.04
CA PHE A 115 0.89 16.84 -3.73
C PHE A 115 1.72 16.93 -5.02
N ALA A 116 2.73 16.07 -5.20
CA ALA A 116 3.58 16.11 -6.40
C ALA A 116 2.83 15.71 -7.69
N LEU A 117 1.73 14.95 -7.56
CA LEU A 117 0.88 14.58 -8.70
C LEU A 117 -0.04 15.73 -9.15
N PHE A 118 -0.49 16.61 -8.25
CA PHE A 118 -1.43 17.68 -8.60
C PHE A 118 -0.77 18.80 -9.42
N VAL A 119 0.46 19.21 -9.04
CA VAL A 119 1.20 20.27 -9.76
C VAL A 119 1.65 19.81 -11.15
N HIS A 120 1.94 18.52 -11.33
CA HIS A 120 2.36 17.99 -12.63
C HIS A 120 1.19 17.82 -13.62
N VAL A 121 -0.01 17.51 -13.12
CA VAL A 121 -1.22 17.35 -13.94
C VAL A 121 -1.78 18.72 -14.37
N GLU A 122 -1.78 19.74 -13.52
CA GLU A 122 -2.21 21.09 -13.92
C GLU A 122 -1.22 21.79 -14.85
N CYS A 123 0.10 21.59 -14.69
CA CYS A 123 1.10 22.17 -15.58
C CYS A 123 1.06 21.56 -17.01
N LYS A 124 0.71 20.27 -17.16
CA LYS A 124 0.47 19.69 -18.50
C LYS A 124 -0.85 20.15 -19.12
N ARG A 125 -1.87 20.50 -18.32
CA ARG A 125 -3.15 21.04 -18.81
C ARG A 125 -3.06 22.51 -19.22
N GLN A 126 -2.14 23.29 -18.65
CA GLN A 126 -1.94 24.71 -18.97
C GLN A 126 -0.89 25.02 -20.05
N ARG A 127 -0.17 24.03 -20.60
CA ARG A 127 0.73 24.24 -21.76
C ARG A 127 0.03 24.75 -23.04
N ASN A 128 -1.30 24.87 -23.05
CA ASN A 128 -2.03 25.44 -24.18
C ASN A 128 -2.49 26.90 -23.97
N ARG A 129 -2.17 27.54 -22.84
CA ARG A 129 -2.37 28.99 -22.67
C ARG A 129 -1.17 29.60 -21.98
N ARG A 130 -0.38 30.33 -22.77
CA ARG A 130 0.72 31.20 -22.35
C ARG A 130 0.30 32.04 -21.13
N ARG A 131 0.91 31.78 -19.97
CA ARG A 131 1.22 32.70 -18.86
C ARG A 131 1.41 31.88 -17.58
N CYS A 132 2.64 31.52 -17.27
CA CYS A 132 3.03 31.23 -15.90
C CYS A 132 3.63 32.52 -15.35
N PHE A 133 2.87 33.23 -14.51
CA PHE A 133 3.35 34.35 -13.71
C PHE A 133 3.95 33.75 -12.43
N HIS A 134 5.21 34.06 -12.14
CA HIS A 134 5.84 33.80 -10.85
C HIS A 134 5.43 34.92 -9.87
N PRO A 135 4.99 34.55 -8.66
CA PRO A 135 5.57 35.11 -7.45
C PRO A 135 6.35 34.05 -6.66
#